data_AF-A0A0A0D1T6-F1
#
_entry.id   AF-A0A0A0D1T6-F1
#
_cell.length_a   1.000
_cell.length_b   1.000
_cell.length_c   1.000
_cell.angle_alpha   90.00
_cell.angle_beta   90.00
_cell.angle_gamma   90.00
#
_symmetry.space_group_name_H-M   'P 1'
#
loop_
_entity.id
_entity.type
_entity.pdbx_description
1 polymer ?
#
loop_
_entity_poly.entity_id
_entity_poly.type
_entity_poly.pdbx_seq_one_letter_code
_entity_poly.pdbx_strand_id
1 'polypeptide(L)'
;MCPICAALAALLPQKGRTGRIVLGLIAVLAVLLAATYGWVQRHGQAETPVSLGLVAGLALCVYGLFVLLVLVGFRWIIRVNERQTARKGDVPLTWRLSLLWLYRRRDVARMAGEDRLAELMTFSIVVITIVGLSLAVILPHTPAQAEESAVTDLLLKPRSTQSQIEQSTNLQVEDNGDPALSFRLRLPKDWLKFEPYKPETPDGEGLVLLSRYGSRDQRAMIEVFAQTLRRELSSADWLAAWLRQNGYTVLKQYTYYSAAGWNADVLAGRRADGKDFLYRMSTYKNADKLYLVTGYAEAAAYPNAEEPFVVAAKSFQLLQAADSPSVEPVRTVQISKILPASFGVPEIWVESRDETAGPSQESLNFKNKVGDHTIGQLNVLVAPQSAYVSYGDLADTLLGAVKRATGADVAGMALAPVDLRTDLKEAREGEADAQVNGAPIKVRLTIGKAGNAWVSFILISSRPNPDLMLVDAINRRAYDIAVRTFGPAW
;
A
#
# COMPACT_ATOMS: atom_id res chain seq x y z
N MET A 1 43.99 -10.38 14.87
CA MET A 1 44.45 -10.22 13.47
C MET A 1 44.75 -11.59 12.88
N CYS A 2 44.03 -11.97 11.82
CA CYS A 2 44.00 -13.32 11.27
C CYS A 2 45.09 -13.51 10.19
N PRO A 3 46.12 -14.35 10.41
CA PRO A 3 47.21 -14.57 9.42
C PRO A 3 46.72 -15.21 8.12
N ILE A 4 45.53 -15.80 8.13
CA ILE A 4 44.91 -16.46 6.98
C ILE A 4 44.46 -15.45 5.91
N CYS A 5 44.07 -14.23 6.29
CA CYS A 5 43.54 -13.24 5.34
C CYS A 5 44.56 -12.82 4.27
N ALA A 6 45.84 -12.68 4.63
CA ALA A 6 46.88 -12.33 3.66
C ALA A 6 47.15 -13.47 2.67
N ALA A 7 47.09 -14.72 3.13
CA ALA A 7 47.21 -15.90 2.28
C ALA A 7 46.01 -16.04 1.32
N LEU A 8 44.80 -15.71 1.77
CA LEU A 8 43.60 -15.70 0.93
C LEU A 8 43.61 -14.56 -0.09
N ALA A 9 44.05 -13.35 0.29
CA ALA A 9 44.26 -12.25 -0.65
C ALA A 9 45.28 -12.63 -1.74
N ALA A 10 46.29 -13.42 -1.39
CA ALA A 10 47.28 -13.94 -2.31
C ALA A 10 46.72 -14.96 -3.35
N LEU A 11 45.47 -15.41 -3.23
CA LEU A 11 44.79 -16.22 -4.25
C LEU A 11 44.17 -15.38 -5.37
N LEU A 12 44.05 -14.06 -5.21
CA LEU A 12 43.50 -13.20 -6.26
C LEU A 12 44.40 -13.21 -7.51
N PRO A 13 43.82 -13.12 -8.72
CA PRO A 13 44.57 -13.35 -9.94
C PRO A 13 45.63 -12.28 -10.19
N GLN A 14 46.85 -12.69 -10.51
CA GLN A 14 47.95 -11.79 -10.85
C GLN A 14 47.66 -10.95 -12.12
N LYS A 15 48.37 -9.83 -12.26
CA LYS A 15 48.22 -8.78 -13.29
C LYS A 15 48.06 -9.31 -14.72
N GLY A 16 48.76 -10.38 -15.09
CA GLY A 16 48.69 -10.99 -16.43
C GLY A 16 47.52 -11.97 -16.66
N ARG A 17 46.84 -12.43 -15.59
CA ARG A 17 45.76 -13.43 -15.68
C ARG A 17 44.36 -12.85 -15.48
N THR A 18 44.24 -11.66 -14.88
CA THR A 18 42.96 -11.01 -14.56
C THR A 18 42.09 -10.78 -15.80
N GLY A 19 42.64 -10.29 -16.91
CA GLY A 19 41.86 -10.03 -18.14
C GLY A 19 41.24 -11.30 -18.75
N ARG A 20 41.98 -12.42 -18.75
CA ARG A 20 41.46 -13.71 -19.23
C ARG A 20 40.34 -14.24 -18.35
N ILE A 21 40.44 -14.06 -17.04
CA ILE A 21 39.42 -14.49 -16.08
C ILE A 21 38.16 -13.63 -16.18
N VAL A 22 38.30 -12.31 -16.40
CA VAL A 22 37.15 -11.42 -16.66
C VAL A 22 36.41 -11.85 -17.92
N LEU A 23 37.12 -12.09 -19.03
CA LEU A 23 36.51 -12.58 -20.27
C LEU A 23 35.81 -13.94 -20.08
N GLY A 24 36.44 -14.86 -19.35
CA GLY A 24 35.85 -16.15 -19.01
C GLY A 24 34.56 -16.01 -18.18
N LEU A 25 34.55 -15.13 -17.18
CA LEU A 25 33.36 -14.87 -16.35
C LEU A 25 32.23 -14.20 -17.14
N ILE A 26 32.55 -13.28 -18.06
CA ILE A 26 31.54 -12.68 -18.95
C ILE A 26 30.91 -13.74 -19.84
N ALA A 27 31.71 -14.66 -20.39
CA ALA A 27 31.19 -15.76 -21.20
C ALA A 27 30.28 -16.69 -20.38
N VAL A 28 30.69 -17.05 -19.17
CA VAL A 28 29.86 -17.88 -18.25
C VAL A 28 28.58 -17.15 -17.85
N LEU A 29 28.65 -15.84 -17.57
CA LEU A 29 27.48 -15.02 -17.25
C LEU A 29 26.49 -14.99 -18.42
N ALA A 30 26.97 -14.82 -19.65
CA ALA A 30 26.13 -14.83 -20.84
C ALA A 30 25.42 -16.18 -21.04
N VAL A 31 26.12 -17.29 -20.82
CA VAL A 31 25.53 -18.65 -20.87
C VAL A 31 24.47 -18.82 -19.79
N LEU A 32 24.74 -18.38 -18.56
CA LEU A 32 23.77 -18.47 -17.45
C LEU A 32 22.55 -17.57 -17.65
N LEU A 33 22.71 -16.39 -18.24
CA LEU A 33 21.60 -15.52 -18.60
C LEU A 33 20.72 -16.15 -19.69
N ALA A 34 21.34 -16.73 -20.73
CA ALA A 34 20.61 -17.45 -21.78
C ALA A 34 19.88 -18.68 -21.24
N ALA A 35 20.52 -19.44 -20.34
CA ALA A 35 19.92 -20.59 -19.67
C ALA A 35 18.74 -20.18 -18.76
N THR A 36 18.90 -19.11 -17.98
CA THR A 36 17.83 -18.56 -17.13
C THR A 36 16.66 -18.05 -17.96
N TYR A 37 16.93 -17.31 -19.04
CA TYR A 37 15.89 -16.83 -19.95
C TYR A 37 15.13 -18.00 -20.60
N GLY A 38 15.85 -19.00 -21.12
CA GLY A 38 15.23 -20.20 -21.70
C GLY A 38 14.43 -21.02 -20.69
N TRP A 39 14.85 -21.05 -19.43
CA TRP A 39 14.12 -21.69 -18.33
C TRP A 39 12.81 -20.95 -18.03
N VAL A 40 12.85 -19.63 -17.86
CA VAL A 40 11.68 -18.78 -17.58
C VAL A 40 10.65 -18.85 -18.70
N GLN A 41 11.09 -18.89 -19.96
CA GLN A 41 10.18 -19.02 -21.11
C GLN A 41 9.44 -20.37 -21.13
N ARG A 42 10.08 -21.46 -20.67
CA ARG A 42 9.49 -22.81 -20.71
C ARG A 42 8.65 -23.17 -19.49
N HIS A 43 9.04 -22.68 -18.31
CA HIS A 43 8.45 -23.11 -17.03
C HIS A 43 7.90 -21.95 -16.18
N GLY A 44 7.86 -20.73 -16.72
CA GLY A 44 7.44 -19.54 -15.98
C GLY A 44 8.39 -19.18 -14.83
N GLN A 45 7.90 -18.42 -13.84
CA GLN A 45 8.66 -18.01 -12.65
C GLN A 45 8.56 -19.02 -11.49
N ALA A 46 8.48 -20.32 -11.79
CA ALA A 46 8.39 -21.34 -10.76
C ALA A 46 9.70 -21.43 -9.94
N GLU A 47 9.57 -21.37 -8.61
CA GLU A 47 10.68 -21.61 -7.68
C GLU A 47 10.99 -23.10 -7.63
N THR A 48 12.06 -23.50 -8.30
CA THR A 48 12.53 -24.88 -8.40
C THR A 48 14.00 -24.94 -7.98
N PRO A 49 14.52 -26.11 -7.57
CA PRO A 49 15.95 -26.27 -7.28
C PRO A 49 16.86 -25.83 -8.45
N VAL A 50 16.37 -25.99 -9.69
CA VAL A 50 17.07 -25.57 -10.90
C VAL A 50 17.09 -24.04 -11.03
N SER A 51 15.97 -23.35 -10.80
CA SER A 51 15.95 -21.88 -10.85
C SER A 51 16.76 -21.25 -9.71
N LEU A 52 16.77 -21.84 -8.52
CA LEU A 52 17.67 -21.44 -7.42
C LEU A 52 19.14 -21.61 -7.80
N GLY A 53 19.51 -22.74 -8.42
CA GLY A 53 20.89 -22.97 -8.90
C GLY A 53 21.32 -21.95 -9.95
N LEU A 54 20.44 -21.59 -10.88
CA LEU A 54 20.69 -20.58 -11.91
C LEU A 54 20.87 -19.18 -11.32
N VAL A 55 19.98 -18.78 -10.40
CA VAL A 55 20.06 -17.48 -9.72
C VAL A 55 21.31 -17.38 -8.86
N ALA A 56 21.65 -18.43 -8.10
CA ALA A 56 22.88 -18.49 -7.32
C ALA A 56 24.13 -18.39 -8.22
N GLY A 57 24.13 -19.10 -9.36
CA GLY A 57 25.20 -19.01 -10.35
C GLY A 57 25.37 -17.61 -10.94
N LEU A 58 24.26 -16.93 -11.28
CA LEU A 58 24.28 -15.55 -11.75
C LEU A 58 24.83 -14.59 -10.69
N ALA A 59 24.35 -14.70 -9.45
CA ALA A 59 24.81 -13.87 -8.34
C ALA A 59 26.32 -14.03 -8.09
N LEU A 60 26.83 -15.27 -8.12
CA LEU A 60 28.26 -15.55 -7.97
C LEU A 60 29.09 -14.97 -9.13
N CYS A 61 28.61 -15.07 -10.38
CA CYS A 61 29.31 -14.51 -11.53
C CYS A 61 29.37 -12.97 -11.49
N VAL A 62 28.25 -12.32 -11.15
CA VAL A 62 28.17 -10.87 -11.01
C VAL A 62 29.08 -10.38 -9.89
N TYR A 63 29.04 -11.03 -8.72
CA TYR A 63 29.91 -10.70 -7.61
C TYR A 63 31.39 -10.91 -7.95
N GLY A 64 31.74 -12.01 -8.63
CA GLY A 64 33.09 -12.26 -9.12
C GLY A 64 33.59 -11.18 -10.07
N LEU A 65 32.74 -10.72 -11.01
CA LEU A 65 33.08 -9.62 -11.91
C LEU A 65 33.30 -8.31 -11.15
N PHE A 66 32.44 -7.99 -10.17
CA PHE A 66 32.61 -6.82 -9.31
C PHE A 66 33.97 -6.85 -8.58
N VAL A 67 34.35 -7.97 -7.96
CA VAL A 67 35.63 -8.13 -7.27
C VAL A 67 36.82 -7.91 -8.22
N LEU A 68 36.75 -8.42 -9.45
CA LEU A 68 37.80 -8.23 -10.44
C LEU A 68 37.89 -6.79 -10.96
N LEU A 69 36.76 -6.10 -11.11
CA LEU A 69 36.73 -4.68 -11.47
C LEU A 69 37.36 -3.81 -10.36
N VAL A 70 37.02 -4.09 -9.11
CA VAL A 70 37.64 -3.45 -7.93
C VAL A 70 39.15 -3.70 -7.92
N LEU A 71 39.60 -4.92 -8.20
CA LEU A 71 41.03 -5.25 -8.30
C LEU A 71 41.74 -4.45 -9.40
N VAL A 72 41.12 -4.33 -10.59
CA VAL A 72 41.67 -3.53 -11.69
C VAL A 72 41.73 -2.05 -11.30
N GLY A 73 40.69 -1.54 -10.63
CA GLY A 73 40.63 -0.19 -10.10
C GLY A 73 41.76 0.11 -9.13
N PHE A 74 41.97 -0.73 -8.10
CA PHE A 74 43.07 -0.54 -7.16
C PHE A 74 44.45 -0.61 -7.81
N ARG A 75 44.65 -1.53 -8.77
CA ARG A 75 45.90 -1.58 -9.54
C ARG A 75 46.14 -0.32 -10.37
N TRP A 76 45.09 0.36 -10.82
CA TRP A 76 45.22 1.63 -11.51
C TRP A 76 45.58 2.74 -10.51
N ILE A 77 44.88 2.82 -9.37
CA ILE A 77 45.15 3.80 -8.31
C ILE A 77 46.59 3.69 -7.80
N ILE A 78 47.08 2.47 -7.53
CA ILE A 78 48.47 2.24 -7.08
C ILE A 78 49.46 2.72 -8.15
N ARG A 79 49.22 2.39 -9.43
CA ARG A 79 50.09 2.85 -10.53
C ARG A 79 50.12 4.37 -10.68
N VAL A 80 48.98 5.05 -10.49
CA VAL A 80 48.91 6.52 -10.54
C VAL A 80 49.68 7.12 -9.36
N ASN A 81 49.52 6.55 -8.17
CA ASN A 81 50.22 7.01 -6.97
C ASN A 81 51.74 6.80 -7.07
N GLU A 82 52.20 5.64 -7.54
CA GLU A 82 53.63 5.36 -7.79
C GLU A 82 54.27 6.28 -8.84
N ARG A 83 53.49 6.85 -9.75
CA ARG A 83 53.98 7.86 -10.70
C ARG A 83 54.12 9.24 -10.05
N GLN A 84 53.34 9.52 -9.01
CA GLN A 84 53.32 10.80 -8.31
C GLN A 84 54.33 10.86 -7.16
N THR A 85 54.64 9.72 -6.53
CA THR A 85 55.64 9.62 -5.47
C THR A 85 56.91 8.95 -6.01
N ALA A 86 58.05 9.66 -5.98
CA ALA A 86 59.33 9.17 -6.50
C ALA A 86 59.96 8.00 -5.71
N ARG A 87 59.18 7.24 -4.93
CA ARG A 87 59.62 6.08 -4.15
C ARG A 87 58.66 4.91 -4.33
N LYS A 88 59.14 3.88 -5.03
CA LYS A 88 58.46 2.60 -5.22
C LYS A 88 58.36 1.87 -3.86
N GLY A 89 57.16 1.44 -3.48
CA GLY A 89 56.93 0.61 -2.30
C GLY A 89 56.52 1.33 -1.01
N ASP A 90 56.44 2.67 -0.97
CA ASP A 90 55.94 3.38 0.20
C ASP A 90 54.40 3.51 0.14
N VAL A 91 53.73 2.77 1.02
CA VAL A 91 52.26 2.78 1.14
C VAL A 91 51.82 4.08 1.83
N PRO A 92 50.91 4.88 1.24
CA PRO A 92 50.37 6.09 1.87
C PRO A 92 49.86 5.84 3.29
N LEU A 93 50.03 6.82 4.19
CA LEU A 93 49.66 6.70 5.60
C LEU A 93 48.17 6.35 5.79
N THR A 94 47.31 6.92 4.94
CA THR A 94 45.86 6.65 4.91
C THR A 94 45.54 5.20 4.56
N TRP A 95 46.26 4.61 3.59
CA TRP A 95 46.07 3.22 3.19
C TRP A 95 46.62 2.25 4.24
N ARG A 96 47.76 2.60 4.87
CA ARG A 96 48.32 1.82 5.99
C ARG A 96 47.31 1.70 7.12
N LEU A 97 46.63 2.78 7.50
CA LEU A 97 45.63 2.75 8.57
C LEU A 97 44.45 1.81 8.23
N SER A 98 43.94 1.86 6.99
CA SER A 98 42.84 0.96 6.55
C SER A 98 43.24 -0.52 6.46
N LEU A 99 44.47 -0.83 6.05
CA LEU A 99 44.95 -2.20 5.90
C LEU A 99 45.34 -2.82 7.25
N LEU A 100 45.79 -2.01 8.20
CA LEU A 100 46.15 -2.45 9.55
C LEU A 100 44.96 -2.84 10.42
N TRP A 101 43.73 -2.65 9.95
CA TRP A 101 42.55 -3.23 10.61
C TRP A 101 42.48 -4.75 10.39
N LEU A 102 42.85 -5.23 9.20
CA LEU A 102 42.70 -6.63 8.79
C LEU A 102 44.02 -7.43 8.76
N TYR A 103 45.14 -6.78 8.49
CA TYR A 103 46.45 -7.42 8.26
C TYR A 103 47.54 -6.92 9.21
N ARG A 104 48.54 -7.75 9.51
CA ARG A 104 49.70 -7.34 10.32
C ARG A 104 50.63 -6.44 9.50
N ARG A 105 51.35 -5.53 10.18
CA ARG A 105 52.37 -4.65 9.54
C ARG A 105 53.36 -5.41 8.67
N ARG A 106 53.79 -6.60 9.10
CA ARG A 106 54.74 -7.46 8.37
C ARG A 106 54.17 -8.01 7.06
N ASP A 107 52.88 -8.35 7.03
CA ASP A 107 52.21 -8.92 5.84
C ASP A 107 51.96 -7.84 4.79
N VAL A 108 51.60 -6.62 5.23
CA VAL A 108 51.44 -5.45 4.36
C VAL A 108 52.78 -5.08 3.73
N ALA A 109 53.86 -5.04 4.51
CA ALA A 109 55.20 -4.74 4.01
C ALA A 109 55.69 -5.81 3.00
N ARG A 110 55.43 -7.09 3.29
CA ARG A 110 55.77 -8.20 2.39
C ARG A 110 55.03 -8.10 1.05
N MET A 111 53.71 -7.96 1.08
CA MET A 111 52.88 -7.91 -0.14
C MET A 111 53.12 -6.62 -0.95
N ALA A 112 53.47 -5.51 -0.30
CA ALA A 112 53.94 -4.30 -0.99
C ALA A 112 55.26 -4.54 -1.72
N GLY A 113 56.20 -5.29 -1.12
CA GLY A 113 57.44 -5.71 -1.76
C GLY A 113 57.24 -6.66 -2.95
N GLU A 114 56.16 -7.44 -2.95
CA GLU A 114 55.80 -8.39 -4.02
C GLU A 114 54.95 -7.77 -5.15
N ASP A 115 54.68 -6.45 -5.15
CA ASP A 115 53.75 -5.75 -6.09
C ASP A 115 52.31 -6.30 -6.03
N ARG A 116 51.86 -6.71 -4.83
CA ARG A 116 50.55 -7.34 -4.57
C ARG A 116 49.65 -6.54 -3.61
N LEU A 117 49.90 -5.24 -3.52
CA LEU A 117 49.15 -4.37 -2.60
C LEU A 117 47.67 -4.26 -3.01
N ALA A 118 47.36 -4.33 -4.31
CA ALA A 118 45.99 -4.24 -4.83
C ALA A 118 45.13 -5.42 -4.36
N GLU A 119 45.72 -6.61 -4.26
CA GLU A 119 45.09 -7.84 -3.82
C GLU A 119 44.67 -7.74 -2.34
N LEU A 120 45.52 -7.16 -1.49
CA LEU A 120 45.18 -6.91 -0.08
C LEU A 120 44.02 -5.92 0.06
N MET A 121 44.03 -4.82 -0.72
CA MET A 121 42.97 -3.81 -0.68
C MET A 121 41.64 -4.38 -1.19
N THR A 122 41.69 -5.16 -2.27
CA THR A 122 40.50 -5.82 -2.84
C THR A 122 39.91 -6.84 -1.86
N PHE A 123 40.74 -7.66 -1.22
CA PHE A 123 40.26 -8.65 -0.26
C PHE A 123 39.65 -8.00 0.99
N SER A 124 40.13 -6.82 1.42
CA SER A 124 39.45 -6.06 2.48
C SER A 124 38.01 -5.68 2.09
N ILE A 125 37.78 -5.27 0.84
CA ILE A 125 36.42 -4.99 0.35
C ILE A 125 35.58 -6.27 0.32
N VAL A 126 36.14 -7.38 -0.15
CA VAL A 126 35.45 -8.69 -0.13
C VAL A 126 34.99 -9.05 1.28
N VAL A 127 35.87 -8.93 2.28
CA VAL A 127 35.52 -9.20 3.68
C VAL A 127 34.44 -8.25 4.18
N ILE A 128 34.53 -6.94 3.89
CA ILE A 128 33.50 -5.96 4.28
C ILE A 128 32.15 -6.32 3.63
N THR A 129 32.13 -6.68 2.35
CA THR A 129 30.89 -7.03 1.65
C THR A 129 30.29 -8.34 2.18
N ILE A 130 31.12 -9.36 2.44
CA ILE A 130 30.64 -10.63 3.02
C ILE A 130 30.11 -10.40 4.44
N VAL A 131 30.82 -9.66 5.28
CA VAL A 131 30.33 -9.34 6.64
C VAL A 131 29.05 -8.51 6.58
N GLY A 132 28.98 -7.52 5.69
CA GLY A 132 27.77 -6.70 5.49
C GLY A 132 26.57 -7.51 5.00
N LEU A 133 26.76 -8.41 4.03
CA LEU A 133 25.71 -9.30 3.53
C LEU A 133 25.29 -10.34 4.58
N SER A 134 26.24 -10.94 5.29
CA SER A 134 25.95 -11.88 6.38
C SER A 134 25.21 -11.21 7.52
N LEU A 135 25.58 -9.97 7.88
CA LEU A 135 24.82 -9.17 8.84
C LEU A 135 23.42 -8.85 8.33
N ALA A 136 23.26 -8.51 7.03
CA ALA A 136 21.95 -8.29 6.45
C ALA A 136 21.06 -9.55 6.49
N VAL A 137 21.62 -10.75 6.33
CA VAL A 137 20.86 -12.01 6.35
C VAL A 137 20.56 -12.51 7.77
N ILE A 138 21.50 -12.32 8.71
CA ILE A 138 21.39 -12.82 10.10
C ILE A 138 20.63 -11.84 11.00
N LEU A 139 20.79 -10.54 10.78
CA LEU A 139 19.95 -9.56 11.48
C LEU A 139 18.54 -9.71 10.91
N PRO A 140 17.51 -9.91 11.74
CA PRO A 140 16.14 -9.85 11.27
C PRO A 140 15.99 -8.55 10.48
N HIS A 141 15.49 -8.65 9.25
CA HIS A 141 14.94 -7.50 8.54
C HIS A 141 13.66 -7.06 9.25
N THR A 142 13.78 -6.64 10.51
CA THR A 142 12.92 -5.60 11.02
C THR A 142 13.28 -4.39 10.15
N PRO A 143 12.37 -3.89 9.29
CA PRO A 143 12.60 -2.62 8.63
C PRO A 143 13.02 -1.65 9.73
N ALA A 144 14.13 -0.93 9.51
CA ALA A 144 14.77 -0.11 10.53
C ALA A 144 13.74 0.72 11.31
N GLN A 145 13.31 0.19 12.44
CA GLN A 145 12.74 0.93 13.55
C GLN A 145 13.96 1.63 14.15
N ALA A 146 14.38 2.70 13.48
CA ALA A 146 15.12 3.76 14.15
C ALA A 146 14.27 4.15 15.36
N GLU A 147 14.88 4.03 16.54
CA GLU A 147 14.40 4.44 17.86
C GLU A 147 12.93 4.85 17.90
N GLU A 148 12.13 3.97 18.46
CA GLU A 148 10.73 4.12 18.84
C GLU A 148 10.52 5.37 19.71
N SER A 149 10.52 6.54 19.07
CA SER A 149 10.12 7.81 19.68
C SER A 149 8.60 7.94 19.55
N ALA A 150 7.88 7.20 20.41
CA ALA A 150 6.63 7.58 21.07
C ALA A 150 5.45 8.22 20.29
N VAL A 151 5.34 8.09 18.96
CA VAL A 151 4.10 8.43 18.22
C VAL A 151 3.76 7.33 17.21
N THR A 152 3.49 6.13 17.71
CA THR A 152 3.09 4.99 16.87
C THR A 152 1.61 4.64 16.98
N ASP A 153 0.86 5.20 17.93
CA ASP A 153 -0.58 4.99 18.04
C ASP A 153 -1.36 6.20 17.51
N LEU A 154 -2.30 5.94 16.60
CA LEU A 154 -3.24 6.96 16.12
C LEU A 154 -4.17 7.35 17.27
N LEU A 155 -3.99 8.55 17.82
CA LEU A 155 -4.88 9.05 18.87
C LEU A 155 -6.32 9.17 18.34
N LEU A 156 -7.22 8.26 18.72
CA LEU A 156 -8.62 8.24 18.21
C LEU A 156 -9.57 9.16 18.97
N LYS A 157 -9.21 9.55 20.19
CA LYS A 157 -9.98 10.45 21.06
C LYS A 157 -9.03 11.50 21.64
N PRO A 158 -9.46 12.77 21.77
CA PRO A 158 -8.66 13.78 22.46
C PRO A 158 -8.24 13.32 23.86
N ARG A 159 -7.07 13.77 24.31
CA ARG A 159 -6.57 13.50 25.68
C ARG A 159 -7.33 14.35 26.70
N SER A 160 -7.68 15.56 26.29
CA SER A 160 -8.46 16.53 27.03
C SER A 160 -9.93 16.16 27.09
N THR A 161 -10.56 16.49 28.22
CA THR A 161 -12.01 16.38 28.38
C THR A 161 -12.75 17.39 27.50
N GLN A 162 -14.04 17.17 27.26
CA GLN A 162 -14.86 18.08 26.45
C GLN A 162 -14.86 19.52 26.99
N SER A 163 -14.97 19.69 28.32
CA SER A 163 -14.90 21.01 28.96
C SER A 163 -13.57 21.72 28.71
N GLN A 164 -12.44 20.98 28.82
CA GLN A 164 -11.12 21.53 28.52
C GLN A 164 -10.97 21.93 27.05
N ILE A 165 -11.51 21.13 26.13
CA ILE A 165 -11.51 21.46 24.70
C ILE A 165 -12.31 22.74 24.45
N GLU A 166 -13.51 22.86 25.02
CA GLU A 166 -14.36 24.06 24.85
C GLU A 166 -13.72 25.32 25.43
N GLN A 167 -12.95 25.20 26.52
CA GLN A 167 -12.21 26.31 27.12
C GLN A 167 -10.95 26.72 26.32
N SER A 168 -10.27 25.77 25.68
CA SER A 168 -8.99 26.00 24.99
C SER A 168 -9.11 26.24 23.47
N THR A 169 -10.29 25.97 22.89
CA THR A 169 -10.55 26.11 21.45
C THR A 169 -11.64 27.13 21.15
N ASN A 170 -11.63 27.65 19.92
CA ASN A 170 -12.75 28.38 19.34
C ASN A 170 -13.42 27.51 18.27
N LEU A 171 -14.75 27.60 18.19
CA LEU A 171 -15.49 27.04 17.06
C LEU A 171 -15.34 27.99 15.87
N GLN A 172 -14.61 27.57 14.85
CA GLN A 172 -14.48 28.28 13.58
C GLN A 172 -15.61 27.84 12.66
N VAL A 173 -16.28 28.82 12.05
CA VAL A 173 -17.33 28.62 11.06
C VAL A 173 -16.86 29.25 9.77
N GLU A 174 -16.81 28.44 8.71
CA GLU A 174 -16.40 28.86 7.39
C GLU A 174 -17.61 28.90 6.46
N ASP A 175 -17.86 30.09 5.91
CA ASP A 175 -18.80 30.29 4.83
C ASP A 175 -18.04 30.47 3.52
N ASN A 176 -18.03 29.42 2.70
CA ASN A 176 -17.29 29.39 1.44
C ASN A 176 -18.14 29.89 0.25
N GLY A 177 -19.31 30.50 0.51
CA GLY A 177 -20.22 31.05 -0.48
C GLY A 177 -21.11 30.01 -1.18
N ASP A 178 -20.72 28.75 -1.18
CA ASP A 178 -21.58 27.60 -1.49
C ASP A 178 -21.95 26.89 -0.17
N PRO A 179 -23.26 26.80 0.17
CA PRO A 179 -23.71 26.08 1.37
C PRO A 179 -23.22 24.63 1.47
N ALA A 180 -22.99 23.97 0.33
CA ALA A 180 -22.43 22.62 0.30
C ALA A 180 -20.96 22.61 0.77
N LEU A 181 -20.22 23.71 0.63
CA LEU A 181 -18.81 23.82 1.01
C LEU A 181 -18.61 24.48 2.38
N SER A 182 -19.68 24.95 3.02
CA SER A 182 -19.61 25.62 4.31
C SER A 182 -19.56 24.61 5.46
N PHE A 183 -18.65 24.81 6.41
CA PHE A 183 -18.37 23.87 7.49
C PHE A 183 -18.01 24.59 8.79
N ARG A 184 -17.93 23.81 9.86
CA ARG A 184 -17.40 24.23 11.15
C ARG A 184 -16.41 23.22 11.70
N LEU A 185 -15.41 23.70 12.45
CA LEU A 185 -14.50 22.87 13.24
C LEU A 185 -13.98 23.65 14.45
N ARG A 186 -13.43 22.94 15.43
CA ARG A 186 -12.76 23.54 16.60
C ARG A 186 -11.27 23.62 16.38
N LEU A 187 -10.70 24.77 16.68
CA LEU A 187 -9.27 25.06 16.58
C LEU A 187 -8.76 25.73 17.85
N PRO A 188 -7.49 25.52 18.26
CA PRO A 188 -6.93 26.22 19.41
C PRO A 188 -7.04 27.74 19.26
N LYS A 189 -7.26 28.44 20.38
CA LYS A 189 -7.53 29.89 20.39
C LYS A 189 -6.40 30.75 19.83
N ASP A 190 -5.17 30.25 19.88
CA ASP A 190 -3.97 30.94 19.43
C ASP A 190 -3.61 30.66 17.96
N TRP A 191 -4.33 29.75 17.30
CA TRP A 191 -4.11 29.43 15.90
C TRP A 191 -4.65 30.52 14.99
N LEU A 192 -3.93 30.75 13.90
CA LEU A 192 -4.23 31.78 12.92
C LEU A 192 -4.81 31.13 11.67
N LYS A 193 -5.82 31.78 11.10
CA LYS A 193 -6.29 31.47 9.74
C LYS A 193 -5.31 32.11 8.76
N PHE A 194 -4.82 31.32 7.81
CA PHE A 194 -4.12 31.85 6.66
C PHE A 194 -5.19 32.24 5.64
N GLU A 195 -5.15 33.50 5.20
CA GLU A 195 -6.25 34.14 4.46
C GLU A 195 -6.80 33.25 3.33
N PRO A 196 -8.13 33.32 3.12
CA PRO A 196 -8.79 32.50 2.14
C PRO A 196 -8.27 32.83 0.74
N TYR A 197 -7.89 31.80 0.00
CA TYR A 197 -8.15 31.81 -1.44
C TYR A 197 -9.67 31.79 -1.58
N LYS A 198 -10.26 32.57 -2.49
CA LYS A 198 -11.64 32.31 -2.91
C LYS A 198 -11.59 30.88 -3.50
N PRO A 199 -12.14 29.86 -2.81
CA PRO A 199 -11.93 28.49 -3.26
C PRO A 199 -12.58 28.39 -4.64
N GLU A 200 -11.84 27.87 -5.61
CA GLU A 200 -12.48 27.48 -6.86
C GLU A 200 -13.55 26.43 -6.54
N THR A 201 -14.62 26.39 -7.33
CA THR A 201 -15.63 25.34 -7.14
C THR A 201 -14.94 23.99 -7.37
N PRO A 202 -14.95 23.06 -6.40
CA PRO A 202 -14.30 21.77 -6.56
C PRO A 202 -14.85 21.05 -7.78
N ASP A 203 -13.95 20.63 -8.66
CA ASP A 203 -14.30 19.84 -9.83
C ASP A 203 -13.90 18.37 -9.61
N GLY A 204 -13.95 17.60 -10.70
CA GLY A 204 -13.52 16.20 -10.68
C GLY A 204 -12.03 15.98 -10.89
N GLU A 205 -11.22 17.04 -11.03
CA GLU A 205 -9.82 16.96 -11.44
C GLU A 205 -8.84 16.95 -10.26
N GLY A 206 -9.23 17.44 -9.09
CA GLY A 206 -8.37 17.39 -7.91
C GLY A 206 -8.96 17.92 -6.61
N LEU A 207 -8.12 17.95 -5.58
CA LEU A 207 -8.43 18.57 -4.30
C LEU A 207 -8.30 20.09 -4.41
N VAL A 208 -9.37 20.80 -4.05
CA VAL A 208 -9.37 22.24 -3.88
C VAL A 208 -9.25 22.59 -2.40
N LEU A 209 -8.32 23.48 -2.05
CA LEU A 209 -8.14 23.98 -0.70
C LEU A 209 -9.29 24.94 -0.36
N LEU A 210 -10.06 24.62 0.69
CA LEU A 210 -11.12 25.47 1.21
C LEU A 210 -10.59 26.44 2.28
N SER A 211 -9.87 25.90 3.28
CA SER A 211 -9.32 26.69 4.38
C SER A 211 -7.99 26.14 4.87
N ARG A 212 -7.13 27.05 5.35
CA ARG A 212 -5.86 26.72 6.00
C ARG A 212 -5.72 27.46 7.33
N TYR A 213 -5.30 26.75 8.36
CA TYR A 213 -5.04 27.26 9.70
C TYR A 213 -3.70 26.75 10.19
N GLY A 214 -3.11 27.43 11.15
CA GLY A 214 -1.91 26.89 11.79
C GLY A 214 -1.49 27.61 13.05
N SER A 215 -0.53 26.99 13.72
CA SER A 215 0.11 27.53 14.90
C SER A 215 0.83 28.85 14.58
N ARG A 216 1.01 29.72 15.58
CA ARG A 216 1.69 31.02 15.40
C ARG A 216 3.12 30.89 14.85
N ASP A 217 3.82 29.84 15.24
CA ASP A 217 5.16 29.51 14.79
C ASP A 217 5.20 28.73 13.46
N GLN A 218 4.02 28.46 12.90
CA GLN A 218 3.80 27.76 11.64
C GLN A 218 4.37 26.34 11.57
N ARG A 219 4.64 25.71 12.72
CA ARG A 219 5.16 24.34 12.79
C ARG A 219 4.08 23.27 12.64
N ALA A 220 2.82 23.64 12.82
CA ALA A 220 1.67 22.76 12.68
C ALA A 220 0.56 23.46 11.89
N MET A 221 0.03 22.76 10.89
CA MET A 221 -0.98 23.28 9.97
C MET A 221 -2.18 22.34 9.91
N ILE A 222 -3.36 22.92 9.71
CA ILE A 222 -4.58 22.20 9.36
C ILE A 222 -5.10 22.78 8.05
N GLU A 223 -5.38 21.91 7.09
CA GLU A 223 -5.96 22.22 5.80
C GLU A 223 -7.25 21.44 5.62
N VAL A 224 -8.26 22.10 5.07
CA VAL A 224 -9.52 21.47 4.67
C VAL A 224 -9.60 21.54 3.17
N PHE A 225 -9.66 20.39 2.52
CA PHE A 225 -9.83 20.26 1.07
C PHE A 225 -11.19 19.69 0.73
N ALA A 226 -11.65 19.95 -0.49
CA ALA A 226 -12.78 19.26 -1.09
C ALA A 226 -12.51 18.83 -2.54
N GLN A 227 -13.19 17.77 -2.99
CA GLN A 227 -13.21 17.32 -4.38
C GLN A 227 -14.62 16.86 -4.74
N THR A 228 -15.04 17.08 -5.99
CA THR A 228 -16.26 16.50 -6.53
C THR A 228 -15.99 15.10 -7.07
N LEU A 229 -16.69 14.11 -6.54
CA LEU A 229 -16.67 12.72 -7.01
C LEU A 229 -17.57 12.56 -8.22
N ARG A 230 -17.06 11.92 -9.27
CA ARG A 230 -17.83 11.62 -10.49
C ARG A 230 -18.63 10.32 -10.41
N ARG A 231 -18.27 9.44 -9.47
CA ARG A 231 -18.83 8.09 -9.31
C ARG A 231 -18.98 7.77 -7.83
N GLU A 232 -19.92 6.89 -7.50
CA GLU A 232 -20.13 6.48 -6.12
C GLU A 232 -18.96 5.61 -5.64
N LEU A 233 -18.24 6.12 -4.64
CA LEU A 233 -17.13 5.41 -3.97
C LEU A 233 -17.06 5.78 -2.48
N SER A 234 -16.36 4.94 -1.70
CA SER A 234 -16.04 5.24 -0.30
C SER A 234 -14.87 6.24 -0.21
N SER A 235 -15.00 7.24 0.66
CA SER A 235 -13.92 8.21 0.91
C SER A 235 -12.65 7.56 1.49
N ALA A 236 -12.79 6.45 2.24
CA ALA A 236 -11.67 5.66 2.72
C ALA A 236 -10.88 5.01 1.57
N ASP A 237 -11.56 4.40 0.61
CA ASP A 237 -10.91 3.76 -0.55
C ASP A 237 -10.26 4.81 -1.47
N TRP A 238 -10.91 5.96 -1.65
CA TRP A 238 -10.31 7.11 -2.35
C TRP A 238 -9.04 7.59 -1.66
N LEU A 239 -9.03 7.76 -0.34
CA LEU A 239 -7.85 8.23 0.38
C LEU A 239 -6.70 7.24 0.27
N ALA A 240 -6.99 5.93 0.36
CA ALA A 240 -5.97 4.90 0.20
C ALA A 240 -5.31 4.95 -1.18
N ALA A 241 -6.09 5.16 -2.24
CA ALA A 241 -5.56 5.32 -3.60
C ALA A 241 -4.76 6.63 -3.75
N TRP A 242 -5.30 7.75 -3.23
CA TRP A 242 -4.66 9.06 -3.30
C TRP A 242 -3.32 9.09 -2.55
N LEU A 243 -3.24 8.52 -1.34
CA LEU A 243 -2.01 8.42 -0.56
C LEU A 243 -0.92 7.66 -1.32
N ARG A 244 -1.29 6.53 -1.94
CA ARG A 244 -0.37 5.72 -2.74
C ARG A 244 0.16 6.49 -3.96
N GLN A 245 -0.72 7.15 -4.69
CA GLN A 245 -0.36 7.93 -5.89
C GLN A 245 0.54 9.13 -5.54
N ASN A 246 0.37 9.71 -4.35
CA ASN A 246 1.12 10.89 -3.91
C ASN A 246 2.35 10.57 -3.03
N GLY A 247 2.75 9.29 -2.95
CA GLY A 247 3.99 8.88 -2.29
C GLY A 247 3.98 8.99 -0.76
N TYR A 248 2.80 8.88 -0.14
CA TYR A 248 2.67 8.82 1.31
C TYR A 248 2.88 7.40 1.84
N THR A 249 3.54 7.28 2.99
CA THR A 249 3.66 6.02 3.72
C THR A 249 2.61 5.97 4.82
N VAL A 250 1.66 5.04 4.71
CA VAL A 250 0.63 4.84 5.75
C VAL A 250 1.28 4.20 6.98
N LEU A 251 1.22 4.89 8.12
CA LEU A 251 1.75 4.41 9.40
C LEU A 251 0.66 3.71 10.22
N LYS A 252 -0.53 4.33 10.29
CA LYS A 252 -1.72 3.77 10.94
C LYS A 252 -2.99 4.23 10.22
N GLN A 253 -4.02 3.40 10.27
CA GLN A 253 -5.32 3.69 9.68
C GLN A 253 -6.43 3.20 10.60
N TYR A 254 -7.46 4.04 10.75
CA TYR A 254 -8.73 3.69 11.37
C TYR A 254 -9.86 3.98 10.39
N THR A 255 -10.76 3.04 10.20
CA THR A 255 -11.93 3.21 9.33
C THR A 255 -13.21 3.13 10.14
N TYR A 256 -14.18 3.96 9.80
CA TYR A 256 -15.51 3.96 10.42
C TYR A 256 -16.60 4.13 9.36
N TYR A 257 -17.77 3.58 9.64
CA TYR A 257 -18.89 3.58 8.70
C TYR A 257 -19.84 4.75 8.97
N SER A 258 -20.29 5.43 7.91
CA SER A 258 -21.39 6.41 7.92
C SER A 258 -22.40 6.10 6.81
N ALA A 259 -23.50 6.86 6.73
CA ALA A 259 -24.48 6.70 5.66
C ALA A 259 -23.87 6.86 4.25
N ALA A 260 -22.84 7.70 4.10
CA ALA A 260 -22.12 7.92 2.85
C ALA A 260 -21.06 6.83 2.54
N GLY A 261 -20.92 5.83 3.42
CA GLY A 261 -19.98 4.72 3.29
C GLY A 261 -18.84 4.75 4.30
N TRP A 262 -17.78 3.99 4.02
CA TRP A 262 -16.59 3.99 4.87
C TRP A 262 -15.82 5.31 4.74
N ASN A 263 -15.38 5.83 5.88
CA ASN A 263 -14.48 6.95 6.02
C ASN A 263 -13.21 6.48 6.71
N ALA A 264 -12.11 7.20 6.51
CA ALA A 264 -10.82 6.89 7.09
C ALA A 264 -10.27 8.05 7.91
N ASP A 265 -9.49 7.70 8.92
CA ASP A 265 -8.61 8.57 9.69
C ASP A 265 -7.22 7.92 9.67
N VAL A 266 -6.27 8.56 9.01
CA VAL A 266 -4.98 7.98 8.65
C VAL A 266 -3.86 8.83 9.22
N LEU A 267 -2.89 8.16 9.86
CA LEU A 267 -1.58 8.72 10.13
C LEU A 267 -0.65 8.29 9.00
N ALA A 268 -0.05 9.25 8.30
CA ALA A 268 0.86 9.02 7.19
C ALA A 268 2.15 9.83 7.35
N GLY A 269 3.26 9.27 6.89
CA GLY A 269 4.56 9.93 6.78
C GLY A 269 4.88 10.30 5.34
N ARG A 270 5.52 11.45 5.14
CA ARG A 270 6.09 11.86 3.84
C ARG A 270 7.35 12.69 4.07
N ARG A 271 8.36 12.45 3.25
CA ARG A 271 9.57 13.29 3.23
C ARG A 271 9.40 14.42 2.21
N ALA A 272 9.61 15.66 2.65
CA ALA A 272 9.56 16.85 1.82
C ALA A 272 10.75 17.76 2.17
N ASP A 273 11.47 18.24 1.15
CA ASP A 273 12.65 19.11 1.32
C ASP A 273 13.69 18.58 2.32
N GLY A 274 13.89 17.27 2.34
CA GLY A 274 14.84 16.59 3.23
C GLY A 274 14.38 16.43 4.69
N LYS A 275 13.17 16.92 5.04
CA LYS A 275 12.55 16.77 6.36
C LYS A 275 11.44 15.73 6.32
N ASP A 276 11.27 15.03 7.44
CA ASP A 276 10.20 14.05 7.61
C ASP A 276 8.99 14.74 8.25
N PHE A 277 7.84 14.64 7.59
CA PHE A 277 6.57 15.19 8.04
C PHE A 277 5.59 14.07 8.36
N LEU A 278 4.77 14.31 9.39
CA LEU A 278 3.65 13.46 9.76
C LEU A 278 2.34 14.19 9.47
N TYR A 279 1.40 13.43 8.92
CA TYR A 279 0.09 13.89 8.48
C TYR A 279 -0.99 13.06 9.14
N ARG A 280 -1.98 13.72 9.75
CA ARG A 280 -3.28 13.13 10.05
C ARG A 280 -4.27 13.53 8.97
N MET A 281 -4.88 12.55 8.32
CA MET A 281 -5.81 12.76 7.22
C MET A 281 -7.14 12.09 7.54
N SER A 282 -8.18 12.90 7.74
CA SER A 282 -9.53 12.40 8.04
C SER A 282 -10.49 12.76 6.90
N THR A 283 -11.21 11.76 6.39
CA THR A 283 -12.14 11.94 5.27
C THR A 283 -13.58 12.06 5.72
N TYR A 284 -14.36 12.85 4.97
CA TYR A 284 -15.81 12.97 5.09
C TYR A 284 -16.42 12.98 3.69
N LYS A 285 -17.69 12.59 3.58
CA LYS A 285 -18.42 12.60 2.32
C LYS A 285 -19.85 13.09 2.53
N ASN A 286 -20.32 13.92 1.62
CA ASN A 286 -21.68 14.42 1.56
C ASN A 286 -22.11 14.52 0.09
N ALA A 287 -23.01 13.64 -0.34
CA ALA A 287 -23.39 13.47 -1.75
C ALA A 287 -22.16 13.30 -2.66
N ASP A 288 -22.02 14.18 -3.65
CA ASP A 288 -20.92 14.23 -4.61
C ASP A 288 -19.65 14.88 -4.07
N LYS A 289 -19.66 15.45 -2.86
CA LYS A 289 -18.48 16.11 -2.28
C LYS A 289 -17.75 15.19 -1.32
N LEU A 290 -16.45 15.03 -1.56
CA LEU A 290 -15.49 14.45 -0.63
C LEU A 290 -14.73 15.58 0.05
N TYR A 291 -14.56 15.50 1.37
CA TYR A 291 -13.76 16.43 2.16
C TYR A 291 -12.60 15.70 2.80
N LEU A 292 -11.46 16.37 2.86
CA LEU A 292 -10.26 15.90 3.51
C LEU A 292 -9.77 16.94 4.51
N VAL A 293 -9.83 16.61 5.80
CA VAL A 293 -9.21 17.41 6.86
C VAL A 293 -7.81 16.85 7.10
N THR A 294 -6.81 17.65 6.77
CA THR A 294 -5.39 17.28 6.86
C THR A 294 -4.70 18.13 7.91
N GLY A 295 -4.27 17.52 9.01
CA GLY A 295 -3.34 18.13 9.95
C GLY A 295 -1.91 17.66 9.68
N TYR A 296 -0.92 18.55 9.61
CA TYR A 296 0.47 18.13 9.41
C TYR A 296 1.48 19.00 10.16
N ALA A 297 2.59 18.37 10.52
CA ALA A 297 3.73 19.00 11.20
C ALA A 297 5.01 18.23 10.87
N GLU A 298 6.17 18.86 11.08
CA GLU A 298 7.45 18.13 11.10
C GLU A 298 7.36 17.02 12.16
N ALA A 299 7.96 15.85 11.90
CA ALA A 299 7.83 14.68 12.77
C ALA A 299 8.18 14.97 14.24
N ALA A 300 9.18 15.82 14.48
CA ALA A 300 9.58 16.24 15.83
C ALA A 300 8.55 17.15 16.54
N ALA A 301 7.74 17.90 15.79
CA ALA A 301 6.73 18.81 16.33
C ALA A 301 5.33 18.16 16.42
N TYR A 302 5.09 17.07 15.69
CA TYR A 302 3.81 16.39 15.62
C TYR A 302 3.23 15.96 16.99
N PRO A 303 3.98 15.41 17.97
CA PRO A 303 3.40 15.01 19.26
C PRO A 303 2.64 16.12 19.99
N ASN A 304 3.08 17.37 19.82
CA ASN A 304 2.44 18.56 20.41
C ASN A 304 1.22 19.04 19.61
N ALA A 305 1.18 18.72 18.32
CA ALA A 305 0.11 19.11 17.39
C ALA A 305 -0.97 18.04 17.20
N GLU A 306 -0.69 16.80 17.61
CA GLU A 306 -1.56 15.65 17.41
C GLU A 306 -2.98 15.88 17.97
N GLU A 307 -3.09 16.35 19.21
CA GLU A 307 -4.38 16.60 19.84
C GLU A 307 -5.20 17.70 19.14
N PRO A 308 -4.63 18.87 18.81
CA PRO A 308 -5.28 19.82 17.91
C PRO A 308 -5.81 19.20 16.61
N PHE A 309 -5.05 18.33 15.95
CA PHE A 309 -5.49 17.64 14.73
C PHE A 309 -6.69 16.73 14.99
N VAL A 310 -6.67 15.96 16.09
CA VAL A 310 -7.80 15.08 16.47
C VAL A 310 -9.05 15.88 16.76
N VAL A 311 -8.92 16.99 17.51
CA VAL A 311 -10.04 17.86 17.88
C VAL A 311 -10.66 18.47 16.62
N ALA A 312 -9.84 18.99 15.70
CA ALA A 312 -10.30 19.55 14.44
C ALA A 312 -11.05 18.50 13.59
N ALA A 313 -10.47 17.32 13.38
CA ALA A 313 -11.13 16.24 12.67
C ALA A 313 -12.46 15.81 13.34
N LYS A 314 -12.47 15.57 14.65
CA LYS A 314 -13.69 15.10 15.35
C LYS A 314 -14.79 16.15 15.43
N SER A 315 -14.46 17.43 15.39
CA SER A 315 -15.42 18.54 15.41
C SER A 315 -15.83 19.03 14.02
N PHE A 316 -15.19 18.54 12.96
CA PHE A 316 -15.53 18.87 11.59
C PHE A 316 -16.97 18.45 11.27
N GLN A 317 -17.78 19.43 10.87
CA GLN A 317 -19.17 19.22 10.50
C GLN A 317 -19.56 20.18 9.38
N LEU A 318 -20.27 19.67 8.38
CA LEU A 318 -20.87 20.50 7.35
C LEU A 318 -22.05 21.27 7.92
N LEU A 319 -22.25 22.50 7.48
CA LEU A 319 -23.39 23.32 7.93
C LEU A 319 -24.71 22.86 7.31
N GLN A 320 -24.65 22.27 6.11
CA GLN A 320 -25.79 21.69 5.41
C GLN A 320 -25.48 20.25 4.98
N ALA A 321 -26.30 19.30 5.45
CA ALA A 321 -26.28 17.93 4.95
C ALA A 321 -27.05 17.87 3.62
N ALA A 322 -26.57 17.06 2.67
CA ALA A 322 -27.31 16.77 1.47
C ALA A 322 -28.50 15.84 1.78
N ASP A 323 -29.57 15.95 0.99
CA ASP A 323 -30.75 15.09 1.13
C ASP A 323 -30.41 13.62 0.89
N SER A 324 -29.45 13.35 -0.01
CA SER A 324 -28.91 12.02 -0.27
C SER A 324 -27.40 11.98 0.00
N PRO A 325 -26.91 10.98 0.74
CA PRO A 325 -25.48 10.84 1.01
C PRO A 325 -24.68 10.24 -0.17
N SER A 326 -25.35 9.78 -1.24
CA SER A 326 -24.73 9.11 -2.39
C SER A 326 -24.51 10.08 -3.57
N VAL A 327 -23.43 9.85 -4.33
CA VAL A 327 -23.08 10.58 -5.56
C VAL A 327 -24.07 10.22 -6.68
N GLU A 328 -24.34 8.93 -6.82
CA GLU A 328 -25.22 8.38 -7.86
C GLU A 328 -26.59 8.03 -7.26
N PRO A 329 -27.69 8.17 -8.02
CA PRO A 329 -28.99 7.65 -7.61
C PRO A 329 -28.93 6.16 -7.28
N VAL A 330 -29.58 5.79 -6.19
CA VAL A 330 -29.68 4.39 -5.72
C VAL A 330 -31.13 3.96 -5.88
N ARG A 331 -31.37 2.92 -6.68
CA ARG A 331 -32.69 2.30 -6.79
C ARG A 331 -32.86 1.20 -5.75
N THR A 332 -34.07 1.08 -5.23
CA THR A 332 -34.47 -0.05 -4.40
C THR A 332 -34.87 -1.21 -5.30
N VAL A 333 -34.22 -2.36 -5.11
CA VAL A 333 -34.55 -3.63 -5.75
C VAL A 333 -35.32 -4.48 -4.75
N GLN A 334 -36.35 -5.18 -5.23
CA GLN A 334 -37.14 -6.12 -4.44
C GLN A 334 -36.87 -7.56 -4.87
N ILE A 335 -36.79 -8.45 -3.88
CA ILE A 335 -36.77 -9.90 -4.02
C ILE A 335 -37.96 -10.43 -3.22
N SER A 336 -38.73 -11.36 -3.78
CA SER A 336 -40.02 -11.73 -3.17
C SER A 336 -40.40 -13.20 -3.31
N LYS A 337 -39.70 -13.99 -4.13
CA LYS A 337 -40.05 -15.40 -4.38
C LYS A 337 -39.93 -16.27 -3.14
N ILE A 338 -38.89 -16.03 -2.31
CA ILE A 338 -38.58 -16.84 -1.12
C ILE A 338 -38.76 -16.03 0.17
N LEU A 339 -38.34 -14.78 0.13
CA LEU A 339 -38.39 -13.84 1.26
C LEU A 339 -38.71 -12.46 0.68
N PRO A 340 -39.79 -11.79 1.12
CA PRO A 340 -40.04 -10.38 0.81
C PRO A 340 -38.94 -9.50 1.42
N ALA A 341 -38.00 -9.07 0.60
CA ALA A 341 -36.87 -8.26 1.01
C ALA A 341 -36.55 -7.20 -0.04
N SER A 342 -35.83 -6.16 0.38
CA SER A 342 -35.33 -5.13 -0.51
C SER A 342 -33.89 -4.76 -0.18
N PHE A 343 -33.19 -4.21 -1.18
CA PHE A 343 -31.85 -3.65 -1.03
C PHE A 343 -31.61 -2.58 -2.09
N GLY A 344 -30.67 -1.68 -1.85
CA GLY A 344 -30.28 -0.61 -2.76
C GLY A 344 -29.17 -1.03 -3.71
N VAL A 345 -29.23 -0.57 -4.96
CA VAL A 345 -28.13 -0.68 -5.93
C VAL A 345 -28.02 0.63 -6.71
N PRO A 346 -26.81 1.16 -7.00
CA PRO A 346 -26.68 2.33 -7.86
C PRO A 346 -27.32 2.09 -9.23
N GLU A 347 -28.08 3.05 -9.75
CA GLU A 347 -28.92 2.88 -10.94
C GLU A 347 -28.13 2.50 -12.20
N ILE A 348 -26.88 2.92 -12.27
CA ILE A 348 -25.93 2.62 -13.34
C ILE A 348 -25.60 1.11 -13.49
N TRP A 349 -25.91 0.28 -12.47
CA TRP A 349 -25.72 -1.17 -12.57
C TRP A 349 -26.88 -1.81 -13.31
N VAL A 350 -26.58 -2.50 -14.40
CA VAL A 350 -27.60 -3.14 -15.25
C VAL A 350 -28.02 -4.46 -14.63
N GLU A 351 -29.30 -4.58 -14.31
CA GLU A 351 -29.90 -5.79 -13.74
C GLU A 351 -30.26 -6.81 -14.82
N SER A 352 -30.11 -8.08 -14.48
CA SER A 352 -30.53 -9.24 -15.25
C SER A 352 -30.90 -10.37 -14.29
N ARG A 353 -31.92 -11.16 -14.64
CA ARG A 353 -32.25 -12.35 -13.85
C ARG A 353 -31.19 -13.43 -14.05
N ASP A 354 -30.87 -14.15 -12.98
CA ASP A 354 -30.05 -15.35 -13.07
C ASP A 354 -30.93 -16.56 -13.40
N GLU A 355 -30.93 -16.96 -14.67
CA GLU A 355 -31.68 -18.13 -15.14
C GLU A 355 -31.06 -19.47 -14.69
N THR A 356 -29.86 -19.44 -14.12
CA THR A 356 -29.18 -20.65 -13.65
C THR A 356 -29.55 -21.04 -12.21
N ALA A 357 -30.26 -20.16 -11.49
CA ALA A 357 -30.74 -20.43 -10.15
C ALA A 357 -31.80 -21.55 -10.14
N GLY A 358 -31.78 -22.37 -9.08
CA GLY A 358 -32.72 -23.48 -8.95
C GLY A 358 -34.19 -23.04 -8.88
N PRO A 359 -35.17 -23.94 -9.15
CA PRO A 359 -36.59 -23.60 -9.14
C PRO A 359 -37.10 -23.00 -7.83
N SER A 360 -36.49 -23.36 -6.70
CA SER A 360 -36.79 -22.85 -5.35
C SER A 360 -35.85 -21.73 -4.91
N GLN A 361 -35.10 -21.11 -5.81
CA GLN A 361 -34.16 -20.03 -5.53
C GLN A 361 -34.54 -18.79 -6.34
N GLU A 362 -34.09 -17.63 -5.88
CA GLU A 362 -34.16 -16.38 -6.64
C GLU A 362 -32.77 -15.75 -6.65
N SER A 363 -32.30 -15.40 -7.85
CA SER A 363 -31.01 -14.73 -7.99
C SER A 363 -31.05 -13.65 -9.05
N LEU A 364 -30.42 -12.53 -8.71
CA LEU A 364 -30.32 -11.33 -9.53
C LEU A 364 -28.85 -11.01 -9.77
N ASN A 365 -28.51 -10.74 -11.03
CA ASN A 365 -27.20 -10.32 -11.47
C ASN A 365 -27.22 -8.85 -11.86
N PHE A 366 -26.28 -8.08 -11.31
CA PHE A 366 -26.05 -6.68 -11.62
C PHE A 366 -24.66 -6.54 -12.24
N LYS A 367 -24.57 -5.86 -13.38
CA LYS A 367 -23.29 -5.64 -14.08
C LYS A 367 -22.98 -4.15 -14.18
N ASN A 368 -21.80 -3.77 -13.71
CA ASN A 368 -21.21 -2.45 -13.94
C ASN A 368 -20.38 -2.51 -15.22
N LYS A 369 -20.71 -1.64 -16.19
CA LYS A 369 -20.09 -1.65 -17.51
C LYS A 369 -19.40 -0.32 -17.82
N VAL A 370 -18.31 -0.40 -18.58
CA VAL A 370 -17.65 0.74 -19.24
C VAL A 370 -17.57 0.40 -20.71
N GLY A 371 -18.40 1.06 -21.53
CA GLY A 371 -18.68 0.60 -22.89
C GLY A 371 -19.24 -0.82 -22.86
N ASP A 372 -18.66 -1.71 -23.67
CA ASP A 372 -19.06 -3.12 -23.73
C ASP A 372 -18.38 -4.01 -22.68
N HIS A 373 -17.42 -3.47 -21.93
CA HIS A 373 -16.66 -4.24 -20.95
C HIS A 373 -17.35 -4.25 -19.58
N THR A 374 -17.50 -5.44 -19.01
CA THR A 374 -17.98 -5.60 -17.62
C THR A 374 -16.79 -5.43 -16.68
N ILE A 375 -16.84 -4.39 -15.84
CA ILE A 375 -15.78 -4.08 -14.87
C ILE A 375 -16.11 -4.56 -13.46
N GLY A 376 -17.39 -4.86 -13.19
CA GLY A 376 -17.85 -5.44 -11.93
C GLY A 376 -19.15 -6.20 -12.12
N GLN A 377 -19.33 -7.28 -11.35
CA GLN A 377 -20.56 -8.06 -11.30
C GLN A 377 -20.94 -8.31 -9.84
N LEU A 378 -22.17 -7.98 -9.47
CA LEU A 378 -22.77 -8.28 -8.19
C LEU A 378 -23.88 -9.29 -8.42
N ASN A 379 -23.82 -10.44 -7.75
CA ASN A 379 -24.91 -11.39 -7.70
C ASN A 379 -25.51 -11.40 -6.29
N VAL A 380 -26.84 -11.40 -6.23
CA VAL A 380 -27.60 -11.58 -5.01
C VAL A 380 -28.40 -12.85 -5.16
N LEU A 381 -28.23 -13.80 -4.24
CA LEU A 381 -28.96 -15.07 -4.22
C LEU A 381 -29.71 -15.20 -2.90
N VAL A 382 -31.00 -15.51 -3.01
CA VAL A 382 -31.87 -15.91 -1.91
C VAL A 382 -32.34 -17.34 -2.13
N ALA A 383 -32.14 -18.17 -1.12
CA ALA A 383 -32.51 -19.58 -1.15
C ALA A 383 -33.13 -20.01 0.18
N PRO A 384 -34.04 -20.99 0.20
CA PRO A 384 -34.53 -21.60 1.44
C PRO A 384 -33.38 -22.10 2.30
N GLN A 385 -33.51 -22.02 3.62
CA GLN A 385 -32.44 -22.49 4.51
C GLN A 385 -32.14 -23.99 4.34
N SER A 386 -33.12 -24.78 3.91
CA SER A 386 -32.97 -26.20 3.59
C SER A 386 -32.15 -26.49 2.32
N ALA A 387 -31.90 -25.48 1.48
CA ALA A 387 -31.16 -25.66 0.24
C ALA A 387 -29.65 -25.87 0.47
N TYR A 388 -29.13 -25.43 1.61
CA TYR A 388 -27.70 -25.52 1.96
C TYR A 388 -27.53 -25.89 3.42
N VAL A 389 -26.59 -26.81 3.69
CA VAL A 389 -26.38 -27.37 5.03
C VAL A 389 -25.55 -26.42 5.90
N SER A 390 -24.69 -25.60 5.30
CA SER A 390 -23.79 -24.70 6.03
C SER A 390 -23.39 -23.46 5.21
N TYR A 391 -22.75 -22.50 5.88
CA TYR A 391 -22.12 -21.35 5.22
C TYR A 391 -21.07 -21.78 4.19
N GLY A 392 -20.28 -22.83 4.50
CA GLY A 392 -19.25 -23.34 3.61
C GLY A 392 -19.83 -23.98 2.36
N ASP A 393 -20.90 -24.77 2.51
CA ASP A 393 -21.62 -25.43 1.41
C ASP A 393 -22.20 -24.40 0.40
N LEU A 394 -22.82 -23.33 0.91
CA LEU A 394 -23.28 -22.22 0.08
C LEU A 394 -22.10 -21.47 -0.56
N ALA A 395 -21.03 -21.19 0.18
CA ALA A 395 -19.85 -20.52 -0.35
C ALA A 395 -19.20 -21.31 -1.49
N ASP A 396 -18.98 -22.61 -1.30
CA ASP A 396 -18.39 -23.50 -2.32
C ASP A 396 -19.27 -23.57 -3.57
N THR A 397 -20.60 -23.59 -3.40
CA THR A 397 -21.55 -23.54 -4.52
C THR A 397 -21.41 -22.24 -5.32
N LEU A 398 -21.36 -21.09 -4.64
CA LEU A 398 -21.22 -19.77 -5.26
C LEU A 398 -19.85 -19.59 -5.93
N LEU A 399 -18.77 -19.98 -5.27
CA LEU A 399 -17.41 -19.93 -5.84
C LEU A 399 -17.27 -20.89 -7.03
N GLY A 400 -17.91 -22.06 -6.98
CA GLY A 400 -18.04 -22.95 -8.13
C GLY A 400 -18.79 -22.31 -9.29
N ALA A 401 -19.82 -21.51 -9.03
CA ALA A 401 -20.52 -20.72 -10.06
C ALA A 401 -19.62 -19.63 -10.65
N VAL A 402 -18.82 -18.93 -9.84
CA VAL A 402 -17.81 -17.96 -10.31
C VAL A 402 -16.82 -18.64 -11.25
N LYS A 403 -16.31 -19.82 -10.88
CA LYS A 403 -15.38 -20.59 -11.71
C LYS A 403 -16.00 -21.00 -13.04
N ARG A 404 -17.26 -21.43 -13.07
CA ARG A 404 -17.97 -21.76 -14.32
C ARG A 404 -18.22 -20.53 -15.19
N ALA A 405 -18.57 -19.39 -14.59
CA ALA A 405 -18.91 -18.18 -15.32
C ALA A 405 -17.69 -17.43 -15.87
N THR A 406 -16.58 -17.44 -15.13
CA THR A 406 -15.41 -16.59 -15.42
C THR A 406 -14.14 -17.38 -15.72
N GLY A 407 -14.09 -18.67 -15.39
CA GLY A 407 -12.87 -19.47 -15.43
C GLY A 407 -11.90 -19.20 -14.26
N ALA A 408 -12.19 -18.25 -13.37
CA ALA A 408 -11.34 -17.96 -12.22
C ALA A 408 -11.47 -19.04 -11.14
N ASP A 409 -10.34 -19.56 -10.68
CA ASP A 409 -10.30 -20.39 -9.49
C ASP A 409 -10.13 -19.51 -8.25
N VAL A 410 -11.11 -19.58 -7.35
CA VAL A 410 -11.12 -18.81 -6.10
C VAL A 410 -10.86 -19.78 -4.96
N ALA A 411 -9.60 -20.03 -4.65
CA ALA A 411 -9.21 -20.98 -3.62
C ALA A 411 -9.12 -20.32 -2.23
N GLY A 412 -9.56 -21.04 -1.19
CA GLY A 412 -9.23 -20.72 0.20
C GLY A 412 -9.92 -19.49 0.79
N MET A 413 -11.11 -19.11 0.31
CA MET A 413 -11.87 -18.00 0.89
C MET A 413 -12.38 -18.37 2.30
N ALA A 414 -11.81 -17.75 3.33
CA ALA A 414 -12.28 -17.89 4.70
C ALA A 414 -13.39 -16.88 5.01
N LEU A 415 -14.51 -17.36 5.55
CA LEU A 415 -15.62 -16.52 5.98
C LEU A 415 -15.53 -16.21 7.48
N ALA A 416 -15.39 -14.93 7.81
CA ALA A 416 -15.36 -14.44 9.19
C ALA A 416 -16.69 -13.80 9.58
N PRO A 417 -17.17 -13.96 10.84
CA PRO A 417 -18.35 -13.25 11.33
C PRO A 417 -18.21 -11.73 11.20
N VAL A 418 -19.28 -11.05 10.78
CA VAL A 418 -19.35 -9.59 10.66
C VAL A 418 -20.68 -9.06 11.19
N ASP A 419 -20.65 -7.93 11.89
CA ASP A 419 -21.85 -7.17 12.24
C ASP A 419 -22.12 -6.09 11.18
N LEU A 420 -23.13 -6.34 10.35
CA LEU A 420 -23.55 -5.42 9.30
C LEU A 420 -24.49 -4.33 9.81
N ARG A 421 -25.07 -4.49 11.00
CA ARG A 421 -26.17 -3.67 11.53
C ARG A 421 -27.39 -3.60 10.61
N THR A 422 -27.74 -4.73 10.01
CA THR A 422 -28.91 -4.88 9.13
C THR A 422 -29.82 -6.01 9.60
N ASP A 423 -30.85 -6.31 8.80
CA ASP A 423 -31.74 -7.45 9.01
C ASP A 423 -31.10 -8.79 8.59
N LEU A 424 -29.94 -8.75 7.94
CA LEU A 424 -29.14 -9.93 7.66
C LEU A 424 -28.43 -10.41 8.93
N LYS A 425 -28.96 -11.48 9.54
CA LYS A 425 -28.45 -12.06 10.80
C LYS A 425 -27.34 -13.07 10.56
N GLU A 426 -26.50 -13.26 11.58
CA GLU A 426 -25.36 -14.19 11.58
C GLU A 426 -24.45 -14.02 10.34
N ALA A 427 -24.32 -12.80 9.83
CA ALA A 427 -23.59 -12.55 8.60
C ALA A 427 -22.11 -12.93 8.73
N ARG A 428 -21.59 -13.52 7.67
CA ARG A 428 -20.17 -13.83 7.50
C ARG A 428 -19.69 -13.28 6.18
N GLU A 429 -18.47 -12.76 6.17
CA GLU A 429 -17.86 -12.15 4.99
C GLU A 429 -16.47 -12.74 4.72
N GLY A 430 -16.12 -12.85 3.45
CA GLY A 430 -14.78 -13.19 2.99
C GLY A 430 -14.42 -12.43 1.72
N GLU A 431 -13.12 -12.25 1.51
CA GLU A 431 -12.54 -11.70 0.29
C GLU A 431 -11.43 -12.64 -0.19
N ALA A 432 -11.27 -12.76 -1.50
CA ALA A 432 -10.16 -13.48 -2.12
C ALA A 432 -9.75 -12.79 -3.43
N ASP A 433 -8.45 -12.72 -3.67
CA ASP A 433 -7.92 -12.33 -4.98
C ASP A 433 -7.88 -13.56 -5.89
N ALA A 434 -8.20 -13.37 -7.17
CA ALA A 434 -8.18 -14.42 -8.20
C ALA A 434 -7.76 -13.83 -9.56
N GLN A 435 -7.72 -14.66 -10.60
CA GLN A 435 -7.38 -14.22 -11.95
C GLN A 435 -8.34 -14.78 -13.00
N VAL A 436 -8.68 -13.95 -13.99
CA VAL A 436 -9.42 -14.33 -15.20
C VAL A 436 -8.54 -14.00 -16.40
N ASN A 437 -8.13 -15.02 -17.17
CA ASN A 437 -7.25 -14.83 -18.34
C ASN A 437 -5.99 -14.00 -18.04
N GLY A 438 -5.39 -14.18 -16.86
CA GLY A 438 -4.23 -13.41 -16.38
C GLY A 438 -4.53 -12.01 -15.84
N ALA A 439 -5.78 -11.54 -15.95
CA ALA A 439 -6.20 -10.27 -15.35
C ALA A 439 -6.60 -10.46 -13.88
N PRO A 440 -6.07 -9.65 -12.95
CA PRO A 440 -6.43 -9.74 -11.53
C PRO A 440 -7.88 -9.31 -11.29
N ILE A 441 -8.58 -10.12 -10.51
CA ILE A 441 -9.91 -9.83 -9.99
C ILE A 441 -9.91 -9.98 -8.46
N LYS A 442 -10.88 -9.33 -7.82
CA LYS A 442 -11.21 -9.55 -6.42
C LYS A 442 -12.62 -10.09 -6.31
N VAL A 443 -12.79 -11.15 -5.53
CA VAL A 443 -14.09 -11.71 -5.19
C VAL A 443 -14.38 -11.41 -3.72
N ARG A 444 -15.55 -10.84 -3.44
CA ARG A 444 -16.06 -10.60 -2.08
C ARG A 444 -17.39 -11.29 -1.92
N LEU A 445 -17.58 -11.95 -0.79
CA LEU A 445 -18.77 -12.75 -0.51
C LEU A 445 -19.26 -12.46 0.90
N THR A 446 -20.54 -12.14 1.04
CA THR A 446 -21.26 -12.04 2.31
C THR A 446 -22.40 -13.04 2.28
N ILE A 447 -22.49 -13.88 3.31
CA ILE A 447 -23.59 -14.83 3.51
C ILE A 447 -24.21 -14.55 4.88
N GLY A 448 -25.52 -14.50 4.95
CA GLY A 448 -26.24 -14.45 6.22
C GLY A 448 -27.61 -15.09 6.11
N LYS A 449 -28.39 -14.96 7.18
CA LYS A 449 -29.75 -15.49 7.28
C LYS A 449 -30.76 -14.37 7.45
N ALA A 450 -31.91 -14.53 6.82
CA ALA A 450 -33.06 -13.65 7.00
C ALA A 450 -34.34 -14.50 6.99
N GLY A 451 -35.06 -14.54 8.11
CA GLY A 451 -36.16 -15.49 8.30
C GLY A 451 -35.68 -16.93 8.12
N ASN A 452 -36.39 -17.70 7.27
CA ASN A 452 -36.06 -19.08 6.92
C ASN A 452 -35.25 -19.20 5.60
N ALA A 453 -34.51 -18.15 5.23
CA ALA A 453 -33.75 -18.09 3.99
C ALA A 453 -32.26 -17.81 4.22
N TRP A 454 -31.43 -18.42 3.40
CA TRP A 454 -30.08 -17.97 3.09
C TRP A 454 -30.14 -16.77 2.17
N VAL A 455 -29.34 -15.76 2.48
CA VAL A 455 -29.13 -14.59 1.61
C VAL A 455 -27.63 -14.43 1.41
N SER A 456 -27.22 -14.28 0.16
CA SER A 456 -25.83 -14.09 -0.20
C SER A 456 -25.66 -12.96 -1.21
N PHE A 457 -24.56 -12.24 -1.05
CA PHE A 457 -24.10 -11.20 -1.96
C PHE A 457 -22.69 -11.58 -2.38
N ILE A 458 -22.44 -11.67 -3.68
CA ILE A 458 -21.10 -11.91 -4.22
C ILE A 458 -20.74 -10.84 -5.24
N LEU A 459 -19.64 -10.15 -4.99
CA LEU A 459 -19.03 -9.21 -5.91
C LEU A 459 -17.84 -9.86 -6.60
N ILE A 460 -17.79 -9.77 -7.92
CA ILE A 460 -16.62 -10.03 -8.75
C ILE A 460 -16.18 -8.67 -9.32
N SER A 461 -15.04 -8.18 -8.88
CA SER A 461 -14.52 -6.86 -9.24
C SER A 461 -13.23 -6.99 -10.04
N SER A 462 -13.13 -6.28 -11.17
CA SER A 462 -11.85 -6.14 -11.86
C SER A 462 -10.90 -5.31 -11.01
N ARG A 463 -9.63 -5.72 -10.92
CA ARG A 463 -8.63 -5.04 -10.09
C ARG A 463 -7.41 -4.59 -10.90
N PRO A 464 -7.58 -3.68 -11.88
CA PRO A 464 -6.49 -3.26 -12.74
C PRO A 464 -5.32 -2.71 -11.91
N ASN A 465 -4.09 -2.92 -12.38
CA ASN A 465 -2.90 -2.37 -11.74
C ASN A 465 -2.03 -1.66 -12.77
N PRO A 466 -1.95 -0.31 -12.77
CA PRO A 466 -2.57 0.61 -11.80
C PRO A 466 -4.09 0.77 -11.97
N ASP A 467 -4.83 0.90 -10.86
CA ASP A 467 -6.27 1.19 -10.85
C ASP A 467 -6.53 2.71 -10.94
N LEU A 468 -6.23 3.28 -12.11
CA LEU A 468 -6.34 4.73 -12.32
C LEU A 468 -7.78 5.24 -12.26
N MET A 469 -8.76 4.37 -12.52
CA MET A 469 -10.18 4.73 -12.54
C MET A 469 -10.91 4.36 -11.25
N LEU A 470 -10.20 3.87 -10.22
CA LEU A 470 -10.76 3.42 -8.95
C LEU A 470 -11.88 2.38 -9.13
N VAL A 471 -11.72 1.49 -10.11
CA VAL A 471 -12.71 0.46 -10.47
C VAL A 471 -13.05 -0.40 -9.26
N ASP A 472 -12.02 -0.83 -8.52
CA ASP A 472 -12.21 -1.70 -7.35
C ASP A 472 -13.01 -0.98 -6.25
N ALA A 473 -12.70 0.30 -6.00
CA ALA A 473 -13.37 1.11 -4.99
C ALA A 473 -14.83 1.40 -5.35
N ILE A 474 -15.12 1.71 -6.62
CA ILE A 474 -16.48 1.94 -7.12
C ILE A 474 -17.32 0.67 -6.97
N ASN A 475 -16.77 -0.47 -7.38
CA ASN A 475 -17.44 -1.76 -7.28
C ASN A 475 -17.70 -2.18 -5.82
N ARG A 476 -16.70 -1.99 -4.96
CA ARG A 476 -16.81 -2.27 -3.53
C ARG A 476 -17.90 -1.42 -2.89
N ARG A 477 -18.03 -0.15 -3.28
CA ARG A 477 -19.07 0.73 -2.73
C ARG A 477 -20.47 0.28 -3.12
N ALA A 478 -20.69 -0.09 -4.38
CA ALA A 478 -21.98 -0.62 -4.82
C ALA A 478 -22.37 -1.90 -4.05
N TYR A 479 -21.40 -2.79 -3.82
CA TYR A 479 -21.58 -3.97 -2.97
C TYR A 479 -21.94 -3.61 -1.53
N ASP A 480 -21.21 -2.68 -0.91
CA ASP A 480 -21.48 -2.23 0.46
C ASP A 480 -22.88 -1.61 0.58
N ILE A 481 -23.34 -0.85 -0.42
CA ILE A 481 -24.71 -0.33 -0.47
C ILE A 481 -25.71 -1.48 -0.45
N ALA A 482 -25.58 -2.46 -1.36
CA ALA A 482 -26.50 -3.59 -1.45
C ALA A 482 -26.58 -4.40 -0.15
N VAL A 483 -25.43 -4.76 0.43
CA VAL A 483 -25.38 -5.54 1.68
C VAL A 483 -25.96 -4.76 2.85
N ARG A 484 -25.64 -3.46 2.96
CA ARG A 484 -25.99 -2.66 4.15
C ARG A 484 -27.38 -2.03 4.11
N THR A 485 -28.01 -2.00 2.95
CA THR A 485 -29.41 -1.56 2.80
C THR A 485 -30.38 -2.74 2.71
N PHE A 486 -29.89 -3.97 2.85
CA PHE A 486 -30.74 -5.15 2.91
C PHE A 486 -31.69 -5.11 4.11
N GLY A 487 -32.98 -5.21 3.84
CA GLY A 487 -34.05 -5.18 4.82
C GLY A 487 -35.36 -5.75 4.28
N PRO A 488 -36.48 -5.67 5.04
CA PRO A 488 -37.79 -6.08 4.57
C PRO A 488 -38.21 -5.25 3.35
N ALA A 489 -39.03 -5.85 2.48
CA ALA A 489 -39.74 -5.10 1.44
C ALA A 489 -40.90 -4.32 2.09
N TRP A 490 -40.91 -3.00 1.91
CA TRP A 490 -41.98 -2.10 2.35
C TRP A 490 -42.92 -1.76 1.20
#